data_AF-A0A833EM28-F1
#
_entry.id   AF-A0A833EM28-F1
#
_cell.length_a   1.000
_cell.length_b   1.000
_cell.length_c   1.000
_cell.angle_alpha   90.00
_cell.angle_beta   90.00
_cell.angle_gamma   90.00
#
_symmetry.space_group_name_H-M   'P 1'
#
loop_
_entity.id
_entity.type
_entity.pdbx_description
1 polymer ?
#
loop_
_entity_poly.entity_id
_entity_poly.type
_entity_poly.pdbx_seq_one_letter_code
_entity_poly.pdbx_strand_id
1 'polypeptide(L)'
;MRWTVNERIQHWILAISFIVLVISGFALRYPDTWWAIPMVVGDSIDLRSIVHRVAATINTAVAVYHIGYLLFTTRGRFQLKQLILKPEDFRYMRDKILQNLGVKTQPILFKHYTYWEKFEYWALIWGTIVMLVTGISLWFENFFLQYFSLFYLDVARVIHYYEAILASLSILVWHFYFVIANPETYPVNFSMFNGHLTHEEMVAEHEGELKEILEEEQNKV
;
A
#
# COMPACT_ATOMS: atom_id res chain seq x y z
N MET A 1 -13.49 -6.95 15.94
CA MET A 1 -12.41 -5.94 15.78
C MET A 1 -11.58 -6.33 14.58
N ARG A 2 -11.45 -5.44 13.58
CA ARG A 2 -10.72 -5.69 12.33
C ARG A 2 -9.26 -5.26 12.43
N TRP A 3 -9.02 -4.01 12.86
CA TRP A 3 -7.69 -3.40 12.95
C TRP A 3 -7.39 -2.88 14.36
N THR A 4 -6.22 -3.21 14.88
CA THR A 4 -5.70 -2.66 16.13
C THR A 4 -5.24 -1.22 15.98
N VAL A 5 -5.12 -0.52 17.11
CA VAL A 5 -4.53 0.82 17.16
C VAL A 5 -3.14 0.85 16.50
N ASN A 6 -2.31 -0.16 16.76
CA ASN A 6 -0.96 -0.25 16.21
C ASN A 6 -0.96 -0.34 14.67
N GLU A 7 -1.80 -1.19 14.08
CA GLU A 7 -1.89 -1.35 12.63
C GLU A 7 -2.39 -0.06 11.96
N ARG A 8 -3.38 0.62 12.56
CA ARG A 8 -3.89 1.89 12.04
C ARG A 8 -2.85 3.00 12.10
N ILE A 9 -2.09 3.10 13.19
CA ILE A 9 -1.00 4.09 13.31
C ILE A 9 0.07 3.84 12.24
N GLN A 10 0.51 2.59 12.07
CA GLN A 10 1.45 2.22 11.00
C GLN A 10 0.94 2.64 9.62
N HIS A 11 -0.32 2.34 9.32
CA HIS A 11 -0.94 2.70 8.05
C HIS A 11 -0.99 4.22 7.84
N TRP A 12 -1.41 5.01 8.84
CA TRP A 12 -1.48 6.47 8.68
C TRP A 12 -0.10 7.10 8.50
N ILE A 13 0.92 6.61 9.21
CA ILE A 13 2.32 7.06 8.99
C ILE A 13 2.77 6.70 7.57
N LEU A 14 2.50 5.48 7.11
CA LEU A 14 2.82 5.02 5.76
C LEU A 14 2.12 5.89 4.70
N ALA A 15 0.80 6.09 4.82
CA ALA A 15 -0.01 6.84 3.87
C ALA A 15 0.42 8.31 3.77
N ILE A 16 0.60 8.99 4.91
CA ILE A 16 1.00 10.40 4.94
C ILE A 16 2.41 10.56 4.38
N SER A 17 3.37 9.73 4.81
CA SER A 17 4.75 9.81 4.29
C SER A 17 4.81 9.48 2.80
N PHE A 18 4.01 8.52 2.31
CA PHE A 18 3.89 8.20 0.89
C PHE A 18 3.34 9.38 0.07
N ILE A 19 2.28 10.03 0.53
CA ILE A 19 1.73 11.22 -0.16
C ILE A 19 2.80 12.33 -0.25
N VAL A 20 3.54 12.57 0.83
CA VAL A 20 4.64 13.56 0.83
C VAL A 20 5.75 13.14 -0.14
N LEU A 21 6.11 11.85 -0.20
CA LEU A 21 7.09 11.32 -1.15
C LEU A 21 6.67 11.54 -2.61
N VAL A 22 5.41 11.26 -2.93
CA VAL A 22 4.84 11.47 -4.26
C VAL A 22 4.92 12.95 -4.66
N ILE A 23 4.41 13.85 -3.81
CA ILE A 23 4.38 15.28 -4.10
C ILE A 23 5.81 15.82 -4.25
N SER A 24 6.68 15.55 -3.28
CA SER A 24 8.07 16.03 -3.30
C SER A 24 8.90 15.42 -4.43
N GLY A 25 8.68 14.14 -4.76
CA GLY A 25 9.37 13.44 -5.84
C GLY A 25 9.02 13.99 -7.22
N PHE A 26 7.73 14.23 -7.48
CA PHE A 26 7.32 14.91 -8.72
C PHE A 26 7.78 16.36 -8.76
N ALA A 27 7.85 17.06 -7.61
CA ALA A 27 8.36 18.41 -7.53
C ALA A 27 9.86 18.49 -7.88
N LEU A 28 10.65 17.47 -7.49
CA LEU A 28 12.06 17.34 -7.89
C LEU A 28 12.21 17.11 -9.39
N ARG A 29 11.30 16.35 -10.00
CA ARG A 29 11.34 16.06 -11.44
C ARG A 29 10.86 17.22 -12.31
N TYR A 30 9.86 17.95 -11.84
CA TYR A 30 9.18 19.02 -12.57
C TYR A 30 9.20 20.34 -11.77
N PRO A 31 10.39 20.93 -11.59
CA PRO A 31 10.57 22.03 -10.66
C PRO A 31 9.85 23.32 -11.06
N ASP A 32 9.59 23.50 -12.35
CA ASP A 32 8.98 24.71 -12.93
C ASP A 32 7.44 24.68 -12.94
N THR A 33 6.83 23.65 -12.36
CA THR A 33 5.36 23.55 -12.28
C THR A 33 4.80 24.49 -11.23
N TRP A 34 3.64 25.09 -11.51
CA TRP A 34 3.01 26.12 -10.67
C TRP A 34 2.82 25.71 -9.20
N TRP A 35 2.62 24.41 -8.94
CA TRP A 35 2.45 23.86 -7.59
C TRP A 35 3.77 23.49 -6.91
N ALA A 36 4.86 23.31 -7.66
CA ALA A 36 6.20 23.04 -7.14
C ALA A 36 7.02 24.32 -6.90
N ILE A 37 6.68 25.43 -7.58
CA ILE A 37 7.33 26.75 -7.43
C ILE A 37 7.34 27.23 -5.97
N PRO A 38 6.26 27.13 -5.16
CA PRO A 38 6.28 27.57 -3.77
C PRO A 38 7.27 26.79 -2.89
N MET A 39 7.70 25.60 -3.32
CA MET A 39 8.72 24.80 -2.63
C MET A 39 10.15 25.25 -2.95
N VAL A 40 10.31 26.29 -3.77
CA VAL A 40 11.59 26.96 -4.05
C VAL A 40 11.71 28.15 -3.11
N VAL A 41 12.31 27.94 -1.95
CA VAL A 41 12.58 29.03 -1.01
C VAL A 41 14.05 29.42 -1.11
N GLY A 42 14.34 30.42 -1.95
CA GLY A 42 15.66 31.02 -2.09
C GLY A 42 16.70 30.16 -2.84
N ASP A 43 17.94 30.68 -2.90
CA ASP A 43 19.01 30.17 -3.78
C ASP A 43 19.82 28.98 -3.24
N SER A 44 19.55 28.46 -2.02
CA SER A 44 20.55 27.60 -1.35
C SER A 44 20.06 26.30 -0.70
N ILE A 45 18.75 26.07 -0.58
CA ILE A 45 18.21 24.80 -0.05
C ILE A 45 16.99 24.39 -0.86
N ASP A 46 17.13 23.39 -1.72
CA ASP A 46 15.99 22.79 -2.40
C ASP A 46 15.16 22.00 -1.37
N LEU A 47 14.21 22.68 -0.74
CA LEU A 47 13.29 22.15 0.27
C LEU A 47 12.65 20.83 -0.19
N ARG A 48 12.43 20.67 -1.50
CA ARG A 48 11.90 19.44 -2.13
C ARG A 48 12.78 18.24 -1.83
N SER A 49 14.09 18.39 -1.98
CA SER A 49 15.08 17.33 -1.72
C SER A 49 15.11 16.95 -0.24
N ILE A 50 15.05 17.93 0.67
CA ILE A 50 15.04 17.66 2.11
C ILE A 50 13.73 16.96 2.52
N VAL A 51 12.58 17.50 2.11
CA VAL A 51 11.27 16.94 2.43
C VAL A 51 11.15 15.51 1.89
N HIS A 52 11.61 15.26 0.66
CA HIS A 52 11.60 13.93 0.06
C HIS A 52 12.43 12.93 0.88
N ARG A 53 13.66 13.31 1.27
CA ARG A 53 14.56 12.47 2.07
C ARG A 53 14.04 12.20 3.48
N VAL A 54 13.45 13.20 4.13
CA VAL A 54 12.82 13.04 5.45
C VAL A 54 11.63 12.09 5.35
N ALA A 55 10.75 12.29 4.36
CA ALA A 55 9.62 11.40 4.12
C ALA A 55 10.07 9.98 3.77
N ALA A 56 11.13 9.83 2.97
CA ALA A 56 11.74 8.54 2.64
C ALA A 56 12.24 7.82 3.90
N THR A 57 12.90 8.54 4.80
CA THR A 57 13.40 7.98 6.06
C THR A 57 12.26 7.51 6.95
N ILE A 58 11.19 8.31 7.10
CA ILE A 58 10.00 7.93 7.87
C ILE A 58 9.32 6.71 7.27
N ASN A 59 9.13 6.69 5.95
CA ASN A 59 8.49 5.58 5.24
C ASN A 59 9.32 4.29 5.38
N THR A 60 10.64 4.39 5.23
CA THR A 60 11.57 3.27 5.45
C THR A 60 11.49 2.76 6.89
N ALA A 61 11.45 3.66 7.87
CA ALA A 61 11.36 3.29 9.28
C ALA A 61 10.06 2.55 9.61
N VAL A 62 8.91 3.01 9.10
CA VAL A 62 7.64 2.31 9.30
C VAL A 62 7.59 0.97 8.55
N ALA A 63 8.20 0.86 7.37
CA ALA A 63 8.31 -0.41 6.64
C ALA A 63 9.16 -1.44 7.43
N VAL A 64 10.32 -1.02 7.96
CA VAL A 64 11.16 -1.87 8.83
C VAL A 64 10.42 -2.27 10.10
N TYR A 65 9.74 -1.33 10.74
CA TYR A 65 8.91 -1.61 11.91
C TYR A 65 7.79 -2.62 11.57
N HIS A 66 7.12 -2.46 10.43
CA HIS A 66 6.06 -3.36 9.97
C HIS A 66 6.59 -4.78 9.76
N ILE A 67 7.75 -4.93 9.11
CA ILE A 67 8.40 -6.25 8.97
C ILE A 67 8.67 -6.87 10.34
N GLY A 68 9.22 -6.10 11.29
CA GLY A 68 9.42 -6.56 12.67
C GLY A 68 8.11 -6.98 13.34
N TYR A 69 7.05 -6.18 13.19
CA TYR A 69 5.72 -6.49 13.71
C TYR A 69 5.18 -7.81 13.16
N LEU A 70 5.31 -8.05 11.85
CA LEU A 70 4.88 -9.30 11.21
C LEU A 70 5.67 -10.52 11.68
N LEU A 71 6.97 -10.38 11.90
CA LEU A 71 7.84 -11.49 12.27
C LEU A 71 7.82 -11.81 13.76
N PHE A 72 7.66 -10.82 14.63
CA PHE A 72 7.84 -10.97 16.07
C PHE A 72 6.56 -10.96 16.90
N THR A 73 5.41 -10.60 16.33
CA THR A 73 4.13 -10.60 17.06
C THR A 73 3.18 -11.70 16.58
N THR A 74 2.41 -12.28 17.51
CA THR A 74 1.39 -13.30 17.16
C THR A 74 0.38 -12.76 16.17
N ARG A 75 -0.08 -11.51 16.37
CA ARG A 75 -1.03 -10.86 15.48
C ARG A 75 -0.43 -10.60 14.10
N GLY A 76 0.79 -10.08 14.02
CA GLY A 76 1.47 -9.84 12.75
C GLY A 76 1.70 -11.12 11.95
N ARG A 77 2.09 -12.22 12.61
CA ARG A 77 2.22 -13.53 11.94
C ARG A 77 0.88 -14.06 11.42
N PHE A 78 -0.20 -13.83 12.18
CA PHE A 78 -1.55 -14.15 11.73
C PHE A 78 -1.90 -13.37 10.45
N GLN A 79 -1.71 -12.04 10.45
CA GLN A 79 -1.97 -11.21 9.26
C GLN A 79 -1.14 -11.66 8.06
N LEU A 80 0.15 -11.90 8.26
CA LEU A 80 1.05 -12.37 7.21
C LEU A 80 0.56 -13.69 6.60
N LYS A 81 0.10 -14.63 7.42
CA LYS A 81 -0.45 -15.91 6.95
C LYS A 81 -1.72 -15.72 6.11
N GLN A 82 -2.56 -14.74 6.44
CA GLN A 82 -3.77 -14.43 5.68
C GLN A 82 -3.47 -13.72 4.35
N LEU A 83 -2.36 -12.97 4.28
CA LEU A 83 -1.92 -12.24 3.08
C LEU A 83 -1.21 -13.12 2.04
N ILE A 84 -0.87 -14.37 2.38
CA ILE A 84 -0.28 -15.31 1.42
C ILE A 84 -1.24 -15.50 0.24
N LEU A 85 -0.71 -15.27 -0.98
CA LEU A 85 -1.42 -15.56 -2.22
C LEU A 85 -1.56 -17.07 -2.38
N LYS A 86 -2.79 -17.50 -2.62
CA LYS A 86 -3.14 -18.89 -2.84
C LYS A 86 -3.77 -19.06 -4.22
N PRO A 87 -3.74 -20.26 -4.82
CA PRO A 87 -4.38 -20.52 -6.11
C PRO A 87 -5.86 -20.12 -6.15
N GLU A 88 -6.55 -20.13 -4.99
CA GLU A 88 -7.94 -19.70 -4.90
C GLU A 88 -8.15 -18.22 -5.20
N ASP A 89 -7.18 -17.36 -4.91
CA ASP A 89 -7.28 -15.91 -5.15
C ASP A 89 -7.43 -15.62 -6.66
N PHE A 90 -6.76 -16.39 -7.51
CA PHE A 90 -6.90 -16.27 -8.97
C PHE A 90 -8.27 -16.77 -9.46
N ARG A 91 -8.84 -17.78 -8.81
CA ARG A 91 -10.21 -18.23 -9.10
C ARG A 91 -11.23 -17.16 -8.69
N TYR A 92 -11.04 -16.53 -7.53
CA TYR A 92 -11.90 -15.43 -7.09
C TYR A 92 -11.81 -14.22 -8.02
N MET A 93 -10.62 -13.86 -8.48
CA MET A 93 -10.43 -12.82 -9.49
C MET A 93 -11.22 -13.14 -10.77
N ARG A 94 -11.04 -14.35 -11.32
CA ARG A 94 -11.79 -14.78 -12.51
C ARG A 94 -13.30 -14.70 -12.29
N ASP A 95 -13.77 -15.23 -11.16
CA ASP A 95 -15.19 -15.26 -10.84
C ASP A 95 -15.78 -13.86 -10.66
N LYS A 96 -15.01 -12.92 -10.08
CA LYS A 96 -15.43 -11.52 -9.94
C LYS A 96 -15.49 -10.82 -11.30
N ILE A 97 -14.53 -11.08 -12.19
CA ILE A 97 -14.58 -10.58 -13.58
C ILE A 97 -15.83 -11.11 -14.29
N LEU A 98 -16.12 -12.41 -14.19
CA LEU A 98 -17.32 -13.01 -14.78
C LEU A 98 -18.61 -12.46 -14.17
N GLN A 99 -18.62 -12.16 -12.87
CA GLN A 99 -19.74 -11.50 -12.20
C GLN A 99 -19.94 -10.07 -12.73
N ASN A 100 -18.87 -9.30 -12.86
CA ASN A 100 -18.92 -7.93 -13.40
C ASN A 100 -19.36 -7.89 -14.87
N LEU A 101 -19.11 -8.98 -15.63
CA LEU A 101 -19.61 -9.16 -17.00
C LEU A 101 -21.04 -9.73 -17.06
N GLY A 102 -21.69 -9.98 -15.91
CA GLY A 102 -23.04 -10.52 -15.83
C GLY A 102 -23.18 -12.01 -16.14
N VAL A 103 -22.07 -12.75 -16.25
CA VAL A 103 -22.05 -14.19 -16.60
C VAL A 103 -22.35 -15.08 -15.39
N LYS A 104 -21.93 -14.65 -14.19
CA LYS A 104 -22.09 -15.41 -12.94
C LYS A 104 -22.81 -14.54 -11.90
N THR A 105 -23.80 -15.11 -11.21
CA THR A 105 -24.56 -14.41 -10.16
C THR A 105 -24.28 -14.91 -8.74
N GLN A 106 -23.51 -15.99 -8.60
CA GLN A 106 -23.24 -16.57 -7.28
C GLN A 106 -22.31 -15.68 -6.45
N PRO A 107 -22.59 -15.51 -5.14
CA PRO A 107 -21.74 -14.74 -4.23
C PRO A 107 -20.36 -15.39 -4.08
N ILE A 108 -19.34 -14.56 -3.95
CA ILE A 108 -17.96 -15.01 -3.74
C ILE A 108 -17.65 -14.88 -2.25
N LEU A 109 -17.39 -16.02 -1.60
CA LEU A 109 -17.08 -16.07 -0.18
C LEU A 109 -15.61 -15.73 0.06
N PHE A 110 -15.32 -14.44 0.15
CA PHE A 110 -14.00 -13.97 0.54
C PHE A 110 -13.70 -14.29 2.00
N LYS A 111 -12.45 -14.65 2.28
CA LYS A 111 -11.95 -14.90 3.63
C LYS A 111 -11.48 -13.59 4.27
N HIS A 112 -10.54 -13.70 5.20
CA HIS A 112 -9.96 -12.57 5.92
C HIS A 112 -9.44 -11.45 5.01
N TYR A 113 -8.86 -11.76 3.85
CA TYR A 113 -8.56 -10.76 2.82
C TYR A 113 -9.15 -11.21 1.48
N THR A 114 -9.70 -10.24 0.76
CA THR A 114 -10.08 -10.34 -0.65
C THR A 114 -8.84 -10.46 -1.54
N TYR A 115 -9.00 -10.89 -2.79
CA TYR A 115 -7.84 -11.03 -3.69
C TYR A 115 -7.21 -9.68 -4.03
N TRP A 116 -8.00 -8.61 -4.13
CA TRP A 116 -7.48 -7.27 -4.47
C TRP A 116 -6.70 -6.65 -3.32
N GLU A 117 -7.12 -6.84 -2.06
CA GLU A 117 -6.34 -6.42 -0.88
C GLU A 117 -4.98 -7.12 -0.84
N LYS A 118 -4.94 -8.44 -1.12
CA LYS A 118 -3.67 -9.18 -1.17
C LYS A 118 -2.77 -8.71 -2.31
N PHE A 119 -3.31 -8.54 -3.51
CA PHE A 119 -2.54 -8.05 -4.66
C PHE A 119 -1.99 -6.64 -4.39
N GLU A 120 -2.79 -5.75 -3.82
CA GLU A 120 -2.35 -4.43 -3.42
C GLU A 120 -1.23 -4.49 -2.38
N TYR A 121 -1.37 -5.33 -1.36
CA TYR A 121 -0.34 -5.51 -0.33
C TYR A 121 1.00 -6.00 -0.92
N TRP A 122 0.97 -7.01 -1.79
CA TRP A 122 2.18 -7.53 -2.42
C TRP A 122 2.77 -6.56 -3.45
N ALA A 123 1.94 -5.82 -4.19
CA ALA A 123 2.39 -4.75 -5.06
C ALA A 123 3.10 -3.64 -4.26
N LEU A 124 2.56 -3.28 -3.09
CA LEU A 124 3.19 -2.31 -2.19
C LEU A 124 4.53 -2.80 -1.64
N ILE A 125 4.66 -4.07 -1.26
CA ILE A 125 5.95 -4.65 -0.85
C ILE A 125 6.97 -4.55 -1.99
N TRP A 126 6.59 -5.01 -3.19
CA TRP A 126 7.46 -4.95 -4.36
C TRP A 126 7.90 -3.52 -4.68
N GLY A 127 6.94 -2.61 -4.79
CA GLY A 127 7.21 -1.20 -5.07
C GLY A 127 8.10 -0.58 -4.01
N THR A 128 7.89 -0.90 -2.73
CA THR A 128 8.75 -0.42 -1.64
C THR A 128 10.20 -0.90 -1.80
N ILE A 129 10.43 -2.17 -2.15
CA ILE A 129 11.77 -2.70 -2.39
C ILE A 129 12.44 -1.97 -3.56
N VAL A 130 11.73 -1.83 -4.69
CA VAL A 130 12.24 -1.13 -5.88
C VAL A 130 12.58 0.32 -5.56
N MET A 131 11.69 1.04 -4.87
CA MET A 131 11.86 2.43 -4.47
C MET A 131 13.00 2.61 -3.47
N LEU A 132 13.18 1.69 -2.52
CA LEU A 132 14.31 1.73 -1.58
C LEU A 132 15.65 1.51 -2.29
N VAL A 133 15.76 0.47 -3.12
CA VAL A 133 17.01 0.15 -3.83
C VAL A 133 17.42 1.29 -4.75
N THR A 134 16.49 1.76 -5.58
CA THR A 134 16.75 2.87 -6.51
C THR A 134 16.95 4.20 -5.76
N GLY A 135 16.16 4.48 -4.73
CA GLY A 135 16.25 5.70 -3.92
C GLY A 135 17.55 5.80 -3.14
N ILE A 136 18.02 4.72 -2.51
CA ILE A 136 19.33 4.66 -1.83
C ILE A 136 20.45 4.86 -2.84
N SER A 137 20.35 4.26 -4.03
CA SER A 137 21.34 4.42 -5.10
C SER A 137 21.47 5.89 -5.53
N LEU A 138 20.35 6.58 -5.66
CA LEU A 138 20.29 8.00 -6.04
C LEU A 138 20.67 8.94 -4.89
N TRP A 139 20.37 8.58 -3.64
CA TRP A 139 20.74 9.39 -2.48
C TRP A 139 22.26 9.37 -2.28
N PHE A 140 22.90 8.19 -2.38
CA PHE A 140 24.33 8.00 -2.17
C PHE A 140 25.11 7.88 -3.48
N GLU A 141 24.81 8.72 -4.47
CA GLU A 141 25.36 8.64 -5.83
C GLU A 141 26.90 8.49 -5.87
N ASN A 142 27.64 9.27 -5.07
CA ASN A 142 29.10 9.23 -5.02
C ASN A 142 29.66 7.90 -4.52
N PHE A 143 28.92 7.20 -3.66
CA PHE A 143 29.29 5.85 -3.22
C PHE A 143 29.07 4.86 -4.36
N PHE A 144 27.91 4.88 -5.01
CA PHE A 144 27.59 3.94 -6.09
C PHE A 144 28.46 4.16 -7.33
N LEU A 145 28.85 5.39 -7.66
CA LEU A 145 29.77 5.68 -8.78
C LEU A 145 31.19 5.14 -8.60
N GLN A 146 31.59 4.77 -7.38
CA GLN A 146 32.88 4.09 -7.14
C GLN A 146 32.84 2.63 -7.60
N TYR A 147 31.66 2.02 -7.68
CA TYR A 147 31.47 0.60 -7.99
C TYR A 147 30.72 0.35 -9.30
N PHE A 148 29.90 1.31 -9.73
CA PHE A 148 29.03 1.22 -10.89
C PHE A 148 29.23 2.41 -11.84
N SER A 149 28.86 2.23 -13.11
CA SER A 149 28.91 3.30 -14.11
C SER A 149 27.76 4.30 -13.96
N LEU A 150 27.89 5.46 -14.60
CA LEU A 150 26.80 6.45 -14.66
C LEU A 150 25.50 5.87 -15.24
N PHE A 151 25.62 4.93 -16.20
CA PHE A 151 24.47 4.22 -16.78
C PHE A 151 23.60 3.53 -15.71
N TYR A 152 24.22 2.97 -14.66
CA TYR A 152 23.47 2.37 -13.55
C TYR A 152 22.58 3.39 -12.84
N LEU A 153 23.10 4.58 -12.54
CA LEU A 153 22.33 5.64 -11.88
C LEU A 153 21.24 6.21 -12.80
N ASP A 154 21.48 6.28 -14.11
CA ASP A 154 20.46 6.69 -15.07
C ASP A 154 19.31 5.68 -15.13
N VAL A 155 19.63 4.38 -15.18
CA VAL A 155 18.62 3.32 -15.10
C VAL A 155 17.88 3.36 -13.77
N ALA A 156 18.58 3.53 -12.64
CA ALA A 156 17.95 3.65 -11.33
C ALA A 156 16.98 4.83 -11.28
N ARG A 157 17.35 5.99 -11.86
CA ARG A 157 16.49 7.17 -11.95
C ARG A 157 15.24 6.93 -12.78
N VAL A 158 15.37 6.24 -13.91
CA VAL A 158 14.24 5.88 -14.78
C VAL A 158 13.29 4.92 -14.06
N ILE A 159 13.83 3.86 -13.45
CA ILE A 159 13.02 2.88 -12.68
C ILE A 159 12.31 3.57 -11.53
N HIS A 160 13.03 4.36 -10.73
CA HIS A 160 12.46 5.09 -9.58
C HIS A 160 11.29 5.99 -10.00
N TYR A 161 11.46 6.71 -11.12
CA TYR A 161 10.43 7.61 -11.63
C TYR A 161 9.17 6.86 -12.13
N TYR A 162 9.35 5.80 -12.92
CA TYR A 162 8.19 5.03 -13.42
C TYR A 162 7.51 4.22 -12.32
N GLU A 163 8.26 3.70 -11.35
CA GLU A 163 7.68 3.06 -10.17
C GLU A 163 6.91 4.07 -9.32
N ALA A 164 7.42 5.30 -9.16
CA ALA A 164 6.68 6.37 -8.47
C ALA A 164 5.34 6.68 -9.16
N ILE A 165 5.29 6.71 -10.50
CA ILE A 165 4.03 6.85 -11.24
C ILE A 165 3.11 5.66 -10.97
N LEU A 166 3.62 4.43 -11.11
CA LEU A 166 2.84 3.20 -10.93
C LEU A 166 2.25 3.13 -9.52
N ALA A 167 3.07 3.36 -8.48
CA ALA A 167 2.64 3.37 -7.09
C ALA A 167 1.60 4.47 -6.83
N SER A 168 1.82 5.69 -7.36
CA SER A 168 0.86 6.79 -7.21
C SER A 168 -0.50 6.46 -7.82
N LEU A 169 -0.50 5.91 -9.03
CA LEU A 169 -1.74 5.51 -9.72
C LEU A 169 -2.40 4.32 -9.05
N SER A 170 -1.63 3.35 -8.53
CA SER A 170 -2.17 2.25 -7.75
C SER A 170 -2.91 2.77 -6.52
N ILE A 171 -2.34 3.69 -5.75
CA ILE A 171 -3.03 4.24 -4.59
C ILE A 171 -4.23 5.12 -5.00
N LEU A 172 -4.06 5.98 -6.00
CA LEU A 172 -5.13 6.91 -6.40
C LEU A 172 -6.33 6.22 -7.07
N VAL A 173 -6.07 5.26 -7.96
CA VAL A 173 -7.10 4.62 -8.79
C VAL A 173 -7.57 3.32 -8.19
N TRP A 174 -6.66 2.48 -7.68
CA TRP A 174 -7.03 1.16 -7.16
C TRP A 174 -7.40 1.22 -5.68
N HIS A 175 -6.48 1.69 -4.82
CA HIS A 175 -6.72 1.72 -3.38
C HIS A 175 -7.94 2.57 -3.01
N PHE A 176 -7.95 3.83 -3.43
CA PHE A 176 -9.05 4.73 -3.11
C PHE A 176 -10.37 4.31 -3.75
N TYR A 177 -10.35 3.64 -4.90
CA TYR A 177 -11.59 3.06 -5.44
C TYR A 177 -12.17 2.02 -4.48
N PHE A 178 -11.38 1.05 -4.02
CA PHE A 178 -11.90 0.01 -3.13
C PHE A 178 -12.28 0.54 -1.74
N VAL A 179 -11.65 1.61 -1.27
CA VAL A 179 -11.92 2.19 0.04
C VAL A 179 -13.08 3.21 0.03
N ILE A 180 -13.27 3.96 -1.05
CA ILE A 180 -14.22 5.09 -1.13
C ILE A 180 -15.37 4.79 -2.10
N ALA A 181 -15.07 4.23 -3.26
CA ALA A 181 -16.03 4.14 -4.37
C ALA A 181 -16.60 2.73 -4.60
N ASN A 182 -16.19 1.73 -3.81
CA ASN A 182 -16.72 0.37 -3.90
C ASN A 182 -18.21 0.36 -3.50
N PRO A 183 -19.14 -0.06 -4.38
CA PRO A 183 -20.56 -0.12 -4.06
C PRO A 183 -20.90 -0.95 -2.82
N GLU A 184 -20.08 -1.97 -2.52
CA GLU A 184 -20.29 -2.88 -1.37
C GLU A 184 -20.02 -2.19 -0.01
N THR A 185 -19.23 -1.10 0.01
CA THR A 185 -18.86 -0.35 1.23
C THR A 185 -19.06 1.15 1.10
N TYR A 186 -19.89 1.57 0.14
CA TYR A 186 -20.17 2.97 -0.10
C TYR A 186 -20.83 3.61 1.15
N PRO A 187 -20.46 4.83 1.56
CA PRO A 187 -19.59 5.79 0.85
C PRO A 187 -18.10 5.73 1.19
N VAL A 188 -17.69 5.12 2.31
CA VAL A 188 -16.28 4.98 2.70
C VAL A 188 -16.17 3.81 3.68
N ASN A 189 -15.17 2.96 3.52
CA ASN A 189 -14.78 1.98 4.53
C ASN A 189 -14.03 2.69 5.68
N PHE A 190 -14.69 2.83 6.84
CA PHE A 190 -14.14 3.53 8.00
C PHE A 190 -13.25 2.67 8.91
N SER A 191 -12.96 1.42 8.53
CA SER A 191 -12.23 0.48 9.38
C SER A 191 -10.83 0.98 9.78
N MET A 192 -10.16 1.75 8.92
CA MET A 192 -8.85 2.34 9.23
C MET A 192 -8.91 3.53 10.20
N PHE A 193 -10.10 4.08 10.44
CA PHE A 193 -10.32 5.11 11.45
C PHE A 193 -10.78 4.52 12.78
N ASN A 194 -11.77 3.62 12.76
CA ASN A 194 -12.43 3.12 13.97
C ASN A 194 -11.97 1.72 14.40
N GLY A 195 -11.27 0.97 13.54
CA GLY A 195 -10.70 -0.36 13.82
C GLY A 195 -11.68 -1.52 13.71
N HIS A 196 -12.91 -1.26 13.28
CA HIS A 196 -14.02 -2.22 13.32
C HIS A 196 -14.74 -2.27 11.97
N LEU A 197 -15.41 -3.39 11.73
CA LEU A 197 -16.40 -3.56 10.66
C LEU A 197 -17.72 -3.90 11.33
N THR A 198 -18.83 -3.39 10.80
CA THR A 198 -20.17 -3.81 11.20
C THR A 198 -20.46 -5.21 10.67
N HIS A 199 -21.53 -5.83 11.19
CA HIS A 199 -21.95 -7.15 10.69
C HIS A 199 -22.32 -7.08 9.20
N GLU A 200 -23.00 -6.01 8.77
CA GLU A 200 -23.39 -5.80 7.37
C GLU A 200 -22.16 -5.69 6.45
N GLU A 201 -21.14 -4.92 6.87
CA GLU A 201 -19.88 -4.80 6.12
C GLU A 201 -19.15 -6.15 6.03
N MET A 202 -19.15 -6.93 7.13
CA MET A 202 -18.58 -8.28 7.13
C MET A 202 -19.33 -9.23 6.18
N VAL A 203 -20.66 -9.14 6.09
CA VAL A 203 -21.45 -9.94 5.14
C VAL A 203 -21.14 -9.53 3.70
N ALA A 204 -21.01 -8.23 3.43
CA ALA A 204 -20.77 -7.72 2.08
C ALA A 204 -19.36 -8.06 1.54
N GLU A 205 -18.32 -7.87 2.35
CA GLU A 205 -16.93 -8.00 1.88
C GLU A 205 -16.22 -9.28 2.33
N HIS A 206 -16.61 -9.85 3.47
CA HIS A 206 -15.84 -10.89 4.17
C HIS A 206 -16.73 -12.05 4.67
N GLU A 207 -17.76 -12.42 3.91
CA GLU A 207 -18.76 -13.43 4.33
C GLU A 207 -18.12 -14.77 4.73
N GLY A 208 -17.03 -15.17 4.06
CA GLY A 208 -16.29 -16.38 4.39
C GLY A 208 -15.58 -16.31 5.75
N GLU A 209 -15.04 -15.14 6.12
CA GLU A 209 -14.48 -14.94 7.46
C GLU A 209 -15.59 -14.95 8.53
N LEU A 210 -16.71 -14.29 8.26
CA LEU A 210 -17.83 -14.25 9.20
C LEU A 210 -18.35 -15.66 9.52
N LYS A 211 -18.47 -16.53 8.52
CA LYS A 211 -18.87 -17.93 8.71
C LYS A 211 -17.88 -18.70 9.60
N GLU A 212 -16.58 -18.54 9.35
CA GLU A 212 -15.54 -19.18 10.17
C GLU A 212 -15.64 -18.72 11.65
N ILE A 213 -15.87 -17.43 11.90
CA ILE A 213 -16.05 -16.89 13.26
C ILE A 213 -17.29 -17.49 13.96
N LEU A 214 -18.43 -17.53 13.27
CA LEU A 214 -19.69 -18.05 13.83
C LEU A 214 -19.62 -19.56 14.12
N GLU A 215 -18.96 -20.33 13.25
CA GLU A 215 -18.71 -21.77 13.48
C GLU A 215 -17.80 -22.00 14.69
N GLU A 216 -16.75 -21.18 14.86
CA GLU A 216 -15.88 -21.25 16.05
C GLU A 216 -16.61 -20.89 17.35
N GLU A 217 -17.55 -19.93 17.32
CA GLU A 217 -18.36 -19.56 18.48
C GLU A 217 -19.33 -20.68 18.86
N GLN A 218 -19.99 -21.32 17.88
CA GLN A 218 -20.89 -22.45 18.12
C GLN A 218 -20.16 -23.67 18.70
N ASN A 219 -18.93 -23.96 18.23
CA ASN A 219 -18.14 -25.09 18.73
C ASN A 219 -17.56 -24.87 20.14
N LYS A 220 -17.64 -23.66 20.68
CA LYS A 220 -17.21 -23.32 22.06
C LYS A 220 -18.35 -23.41 23.09
N VAL A 221 -19.59 -23.56 22.64
CA VAL A 221 -20.81 -23.73 23.46
C VAL A 221 -21.12 -25.21 23.63
#